data_AF-A0A1C3S3J1-F1
#
_entry.id   AF-A0A1C3S3J1-F1
#
_cell.length_a   1.000
_cell.length_b   1.000
_cell.length_c   1.000
_cell.angle_alpha   90.00
_cell.angle_beta   90.00
_cell.angle_gamma   90.00
#
_symmetry.space_group_name_H-M   'P 1'
#
loop_
_entity.id
_entity.type
_entity.pdbx_description
1 polymer ?
#
loop_
_entity_poly.entity_id
_entity_poly.type
_entity_poly.pdbx_seq_one_letter_code
_entity_poly.pdbx_strand_id
1 'polypeptide(L)'
;MVPEILLACSTIVHIETLHALIQTESSYNPYAIAVVNDIPLAQQPKTLQEAELVIDELEAKKINYSVGLGQVNKGNFAKYGVTGKQLLDSCTNIKVSEKILSACYAKSPNKSVAEALSCYYAGNFSYGFVREGKYGITRLLENIQEDTENPNSLYSRLTIWKKGGIYGWVFDNENDQFSFDDRIIYGFDGTEILDNAAVINAIAYYLLYRVQQTLDGRRMVVFLDEFWKWLQGESFREFTFDGLKTMRKKNGFVVPITQSPSELLKSDIARAIIEQVETFIYLPNSKADRNEYINHFRVSEKEFDLITGLEDDSRMFLVKKGNENDNRGNTGIKKCLKVV
;
A
#
# COMPACT_ATOMS: atom_id res chain seq x y z
N MET A 1 27.79 -0.09 -10.41
CA MET A 1 28.88 -0.08 -11.42
C MET A 1 28.39 -0.96 -12.56
N VAL A 2 28.31 -0.43 -13.79
CA VAL A 2 27.80 -1.19 -14.95
C VAL A 2 28.82 -2.26 -15.35
N PRO A 3 28.44 -3.54 -15.49
CA PRO A 3 29.37 -4.60 -15.89
C PRO A 3 29.95 -4.41 -17.29
N GLU A 4 31.26 -4.72 -17.46
CA GLU A 4 31.98 -4.56 -18.74
C GLU A 4 31.34 -5.32 -19.91
N ILE A 5 30.69 -6.45 -19.62
CA ILE A 5 30.01 -7.25 -20.64
C ILE A 5 28.88 -6.48 -21.35
N LEU A 6 28.23 -5.54 -20.65
CA LEU A 6 27.22 -4.69 -21.28
C LEU A 6 27.86 -3.69 -22.24
N LEU A 7 29.00 -3.12 -21.88
CA LEU A 7 29.75 -2.20 -22.75
C LEU A 7 30.25 -2.91 -24.02
N ALA A 8 30.58 -4.20 -23.92
CA ALA A 8 31.09 -4.99 -25.05
C ALA A 8 29.97 -5.52 -25.97
N CYS A 9 28.81 -5.87 -25.43
CA CYS A 9 27.77 -6.59 -26.15
C CYS A 9 26.56 -5.74 -26.57
N SER A 10 26.25 -4.66 -25.85
CA SER A 10 25.08 -3.79 -26.10
C SER A 10 25.31 -2.89 -27.32
N THR A 11 24.28 -2.73 -28.14
CA THR A 11 24.36 -1.93 -29.39
C THR A 11 23.13 -1.08 -29.67
N ILE A 12 22.01 -1.29 -28.97
CA ILE A 12 20.72 -0.68 -29.33
C ILE A 12 20.05 -0.02 -28.12
N VAL A 13 20.07 -0.68 -26.95
CA VAL A 13 19.42 -0.19 -25.74
C VAL A 13 20.45 0.45 -24.82
N HIS A 14 20.08 1.51 -24.11
CA HIS A 14 20.98 2.16 -23.16
C HIS A 14 21.44 1.17 -22.07
N ILE A 15 22.74 1.18 -21.75
CA ILE A 15 23.38 0.20 -20.86
C ILE A 15 22.75 0.12 -19.46
N GLU A 16 22.28 1.23 -18.91
CA GLU A 16 21.61 1.26 -17.61
C GLU A 16 20.26 0.51 -17.62
N THR A 17 19.52 0.60 -18.72
CA THR A 17 18.25 -0.14 -18.87
C THR A 17 18.51 -1.64 -18.98
N LEU A 18 19.55 -2.04 -19.71
CA LEU A 18 19.97 -3.44 -19.79
C LEU A 18 20.54 -3.96 -18.47
N HIS A 19 21.26 -3.11 -17.74
CA HIS A 19 21.74 -3.45 -16.41
C HIS A 19 20.58 -3.76 -15.46
N ALA A 20 19.58 -2.89 -15.40
CA ALA A 20 18.39 -3.11 -14.59
C ALA A 20 17.63 -4.38 -14.99
N LEU A 21 17.47 -4.63 -16.29
CA LEU A 21 16.83 -5.85 -16.81
C LEU A 21 17.61 -7.10 -16.38
N ILE A 22 18.89 -7.21 -16.73
CA ILE A 22 19.68 -8.42 -16.49
C ILE A 22 19.89 -8.68 -14.99
N GLN A 23 20.08 -7.61 -14.20
CA GLN A 23 20.18 -7.73 -12.75
C GLN A 23 18.93 -8.36 -12.16
N THR A 24 17.74 -7.96 -12.63
CA THR A 24 16.45 -8.48 -12.18
C THR A 24 16.20 -9.90 -12.67
N GLU A 25 16.45 -10.15 -13.95
CA GLU A 25 16.10 -11.41 -14.63
C GLU A 25 16.98 -12.59 -14.22
N SER A 26 18.28 -12.35 -14.00
CA SER A 26 19.23 -13.45 -13.76
C SER A 26 20.31 -13.15 -12.73
N SER A 27 20.37 -11.92 -12.19
CA SER A 27 21.51 -11.47 -11.38
C SER A 27 22.86 -11.77 -12.06
N TYR A 28 22.91 -11.59 -13.39
CA TYR A 28 24.08 -11.88 -14.23
C TYR A 28 24.51 -13.35 -14.32
N ASN A 29 23.64 -14.31 -14.01
CA ASN A 29 23.91 -15.71 -14.26
C ASN A 29 23.63 -16.08 -15.75
N PRO A 30 24.66 -16.38 -16.57
CA PRO A 30 24.47 -16.70 -17.99
C PRO A 30 23.80 -18.05 -18.22
N TYR A 31 23.75 -18.91 -17.20
CA TYR A 31 23.16 -20.25 -17.26
C TYR A 31 21.79 -20.33 -16.60
N ALA A 32 21.22 -19.18 -16.19
CA ALA A 32 19.90 -19.13 -15.59
C ALA A 32 18.83 -19.67 -16.53
N ILE A 33 18.02 -20.61 -16.06
CA ILE A 33 16.88 -21.19 -16.78
C ILE A 33 15.65 -21.12 -15.88
N ALA A 34 14.61 -20.44 -16.35
CA ALA A 34 13.31 -20.37 -15.68
C ALA A 34 12.28 -21.20 -16.44
N VAL A 35 11.64 -22.13 -15.76
CA VAL A 35 10.56 -22.95 -16.33
C VAL A 35 9.24 -22.18 -16.23
N VAL A 36 8.49 -22.10 -17.33
CA VAL A 36 7.26 -21.28 -17.41
C VAL A 36 6.03 -22.16 -17.31
N ASN A 37 5.16 -21.87 -16.34
CA ASN A 37 3.90 -22.59 -16.05
C ASN A 37 4.10 -24.07 -15.68
N ASP A 38 5.24 -24.43 -15.12
CA ASP A 38 5.56 -25.78 -14.63
C ASP A 38 6.44 -25.71 -13.38
N ILE A 39 6.85 -26.85 -12.84
CA ILE A 39 7.66 -26.96 -11.63
C ILE A 39 9.04 -26.30 -11.87
N PRO A 40 9.46 -25.34 -11.01
CA PRO A 40 10.78 -24.73 -11.11
C PRO A 40 11.92 -25.75 -10.94
N LEU A 41 13.09 -25.44 -11.50
CA LEU A 41 14.29 -26.23 -11.28
C LEU A 41 14.67 -26.20 -9.79
N ALA A 42 14.95 -27.37 -9.21
CA ALA A 42 15.41 -27.47 -7.82
C ALA A 42 16.75 -26.74 -7.60
N GLN A 43 17.59 -26.67 -8.62
CA GLN A 43 18.83 -25.91 -8.61
C GLN A 43 19.14 -25.37 -10.00
N GLN A 44 19.67 -24.15 -10.07
CA GLN A 44 20.14 -23.55 -11.30
C GLN A 44 21.46 -24.20 -11.77
N PRO A 45 21.65 -24.42 -13.09
CA PRO A 45 22.91 -24.92 -13.63
C PRO A 45 24.09 -24.01 -13.29
N LYS A 46 25.24 -24.60 -13.00
CA LYS A 46 26.49 -23.90 -12.69
C LYS A 46 27.46 -23.89 -13.87
N THR A 47 27.28 -24.80 -14.82
CA THR A 47 28.14 -24.95 -15.99
C THR A 47 27.32 -24.92 -17.28
N LEU A 48 28.00 -24.59 -18.39
CA LEU A 48 27.41 -24.63 -19.73
C LEU A 48 26.83 -26.01 -20.04
N GLN A 49 27.56 -27.08 -19.71
CA GLN A 49 27.16 -28.46 -19.99
C GLN A 49 25.90 -28.86 -19.21
N GLU A 50 25.81 -28.48 -17.92
CA GLU A 50 24.60 -28.70 -17.13
C GLU A 50 23.40 -27.96 -17.72
N ALA A 51 23.59 -26.70 -18.14
CA ALA A 51 22.51 -25.90 -18.73
C ALA A 51 22.04 -26.47 -20.07
N GLU A 52 22.96 -26.96 -20.91
CA GLU A 52 22.62 -27.61 -22.18
C GLU A 52 21.83 -28.91 -21.97
N LEU A 53 22.17 -29.71 -20.95
CA LEU A 53 21.42 -30.93 -20.61
C LEU A 53 20.01 -30.62 -20.12
N VAL A 54 19.85 -29.61 -19.25
CA VAL A 54 18.53 -29.15 -18.81
C VAL A 54 17.70 -28.66 -19.99
N ILE A 55 18.31 -27.89 -20.90
CA ILE A 55 17.63 -27.44 -22.13
C ILE A 55 17.19 -28.61 -22.99
N ASP A 56 18.03 -29.62 -23.21
CA ASP A 56 17.67 -30.80 -24.00
C ASP A 56 16.48 -31.55 -23.38
N GLU A 57 16.44 -31.65 -22.06
CA GLU A 57 15.33 -32.27 -21.33
C GLU A 57 14.03 -31.47 -21.49
N LEU A 58 14.08 -30.14 -21.33
CA LEU A 58 12.93 -29.25 -21.49
C LEU A 58 12.41 -29.25 -22.94
N GLU A 59 13.32 -29.28 -23.91
CA GLU A 59 12.99 -29.38 -25.34
C GLU A 59 12.32 -30.72 -25.67
N ALA A 60 12.87 -31.84 -25.19
CA ALA A 60 12.29 -33.18 -25.38
C ALA A 60 10.88 -33.28 -24.78
N LYS A 61 10.66 -32.64 -23.62
CA LYS A 61 9.35 -32.56 -22.95
C LYS A 61 8.43 -31.47 -23.53
N LYS A 62 8.91 -30.67 -24.48
CA LYS A 62 8.18 -29.53 -25.08
C LYS A 62 7.71 -28.49 -24.05
N ILE A 63 8.46 -28.32 -22.96
CA ILE A 63 8.17 -27.35 -21.91
C ILE A 63 8.57 -25.94 -22.37
N ASN A 64 7.81 -24.93 -21.95
CA ASN A 64 8.13 -23.53 -22.18
C ASN A 64 9.10 -23.05 -21.09
N TYR A 65 10.13 -22.31 -21.48
CA TYR A 65 11.16 -21.82 -20.56
C TYR A 65 11.81 -20.54 -21.08
N SER A 66 12.49 -19.84 -20.18
CA SER A 66 13.32 -18.68 -20.45
C SER A 66 14.78 -18.98 -20.10
N VAL A 67 15.73 -18.36 -20.80
CA VAL A 67 17.16 -18.72 -20.67
C VAL A 67 18.11 -17.51 -20.73
N GLY A 68 19.19 -17.61 -19.95
CA GLY A 68 20.35 -16.73 -19.96
C GLY A 68 20.13 -15.36 -19.32
N LEU A 69 21.05 -14.43 -19.58
CA LEU A 69 21.14 -13.16 -18.86
C LEU A 69 19.84 -12.33 -18.84
N GLY A 70 19.17 -12.20 -19.98
CA GLY A 70 17.91 -11.48 -20.12
C GLY A 70 16.68 -12.38 -20.02
N GLN A 71 16.82 -13.66 -19.64
CA GLN A 71 15.71 -14.63 -19.57
C GLN A 71 14.84 -14.62 -20.85
N VAL A 72 15.46 -14.81 -22.00
CA VAL A 72 14.75 -14.82 -23.29
C VAL A 72 13.84 -16.04 -23.36
N ASN A 73 12.53 -15.81 -23.47
CA ASN A 73 11.54 -16.88 -23.53
C ASN A 73 11.59 -17.66 -24.86
N LYS A 74 11.39 -18.98 -24.79
CA LYS A 74 11.31 -19.92 -25.93
C LYS A 74 10.38 -19.46 -27.05
N GLY A 75 9.27 -18.81 -26.72
CA GLY A 75 8.34 -18.25 -27.72
C GLY A 75 8.98 -17.26 -28.69
N ASN A 76 10.13 -16.67 -28.33
CA ASN A 76 10.88 -15.75 -29.19
C ASN A 76 11.95 -16.43 -30.06
N PHE A 77 12.33 -17.69 -29.80
CA PHE A 77 13.49 -18.33 -30.42
C PHE A 77 13.42 -18.35 -31.96
N ALA A 78 12.32 -18.87 -32.50
CA ALA A 78 12.11 -18.93 -33.95
C ALA A 78 12.08 -17.54 -34.61
N LYS A 79 11.47 -16.55 -33.93
CA LYS A 79 11.35 -15.18 -34.43
C LYS A 79 12.70 -14.48 -34.55
N TYR A 80 13.65 -14.78 -33.66
CA TYR A 80 14.99 -14.18 -33.67
C TYR A 80 16.07 -15.12 -34.21
N GLY A 81 15.70 -16.31 -34.70
CA GLY A 81 16.61 -17.26 -35.34
C GLY A 81 17.66 -17.83 -34.39
N VAL A 82 17.30 -18.08 -33.13
CA VAL A 82 18.20 -18.59 -32.08
C VAL A 82 17.65 -19.85 -31.43
N THR A 83 18.52 -20.59 -30.78
CA THR A 83 18.17 -21.75 -29.93
C THR A 83 18.47 -21.46 -28.47
N GLY A 84 17.89 -22.23 -27.55
CA GLY A 84 18.16 -22.08 -26.12
C GLY A 84 19.64 -22.19 -25.77
N LYS A 85 20.36 -23.14 -26.39
CA LYS A 85 21.81 -23.33 -26.16
C LYS A 85 22.64 -22.14 -26.62
N GLN A 86 22.31 -21.54 -27.76
CA GLN A 86 22.97 -20.31 -28.24
C GLN A 86 22.74 -19.12 -27.30
N LEU A 87 21.61 -19.10 -26.59
CA LEU A 87 21.29 -18.05 -25.63
C LEU A 87 21.98 -18.20 -24.27
N LEU A 88 22.77 -19.27 -24.06
CA LEU A 88 23.70 -19.37 -22.93
C LEU A 88 24.98 -18.53 -23.17
N ASP A 89 25.25 -18.13 -24.41
CA ASP A 89 26.26 -17.12 -24.70
C ASP A 89 25.74 -15.73 -24.32
N SER A 90 26.43 -15.08 -23.38
CA SER A 90 26.05 -13.79 -22.83
C SER A 90 25.82 -12.70 -23.88
N CYS A 91 26.73 -12.58 -24.86
CA CYS A 91 26.66 -11.53 -25.88
C CYS A 91 25.47 -11.75 -26.83
N THR A 92 25.25 -13.02 -27.23
CA THR A 92 24.10 -13.42 -28.05
C THR A 92 22.80 -13.16 -27.30
N ASN A 93 22.73 -13.52 -26.02
CA ASN A 93 21.58 -13.28 -25.18
C ASN A 93 21.25 -11.79 -25.03
N ILE A 94 22.26 -10.96 -24.73
CA ILE A 94 22.12 -9.50 -24.61
C ILE A 94 21.57 -8.91 -25.92
N LYS A 95 22.18 -9.25 -27.07
CA LYS A 95 21.75 -8.72 -28.38
C LYS A 95 20.33 -9.14 -28.75
N VAL A 96 19.91 -10.35 -28.40
CA VAL A 96 18.52 -10.80 -28.63
C VAL A 96 17.57 -10.06 -27.69
N SER A 97 17.94 -9.91 -26.42
CA SER A 97 17.16 -9.17 -25.41
C SER A 97 16.94 -7.71 -25.84
N GLU A 98 17.99 -7.05 -26.33
CA GLU A 98 17.92 -5.69 -26.88
C GLU A 98 16.92 -5.59 -28.05
N LYS A 99 16.95 -6.55 -28.97
CA LYS A 99 16.04 -6.58 -30.12
C LYS A 99 14.59 -6.80 -29.71
N ILE A 100 14.34 -7.63 -28.70
CA ILE A 100 12.99 -7.85 -28.16
C ILE A 100 12.50 -6.56 -27.50
N LEU A 101 13.29 -6.00 -26.58
CA LEU A 101 12.94 -4.80 -25.84
C LEU A 101 12.70 -3.60 -26.77
N SER A 102 13.57 -3.41 -27.77
CA SER A 102 13.42 -2.36 -28.79
C SER A 102 12.16 -2.55 -29.64
N ALA A 103 11.83 -3.79 -30.00
CA ALA A 103 10.60 -4.09 -30.73
C ALA A 103 9.34 -3.84 -29.89
N CYS A 104 9.39 -4.16 -28.58
CA CYS A 104 8.31 -3.85 -27.65
C CYS A 104 8.15 -2.33 -27.47
N TYR A 105 9.24 -1.59 -27.31
CA TYR A 105 9.22 -0.13 -27.23
C TYR A 105 8.66 0.52 -28.50
N ALA A 106 9.07 0.03 -29.67
CA ALA A 106 8.56 0.52 -30.96
C ALA A 106 7.04 0.31 -31.09
N LYS A 107 6.48 -0.75 -30.51
CA LYS A 107 5.04 -1.06 -30.54
C LYS A 107 4.26 -0.49 -29.35
N SER A 108 4.94 0.02 -28.32
CA SER A 108 4.30 0.61 -27.14
C SER A 108 3.45 1.82 -27.55
N PRO A 109 2.19 1.91 -27.09
CA PRO A 109 1.29 3.01 -27.42
C PRO A 109 1.85 4.38 -27.02
N ASN A 110 2.48 4.45 -25.85
CA ASN A 110 2.97 5.71 -25.27
C ASN A 110 4.48 5.90 -25.40
N LYS A 111 5.18 5.02 -26.15
CA LYS A 111 6.65 5.00 -26.23
C LYS A 111 7.29 5.02 -24.84
N SER A 112 6.77 4.17 -23.96
CA SER A 112 7.20 4.05 -22.56
C SER A 112 8.14 2.86 -22.41
N VAL A 113 9.25 3.07 -21.69
CA VAL A 113 10.19 1.99 -21.33
C VAL A 113 9.51 0.97 -20.42
N ALA A 114 8.62 1.41 -19.51
CA ALA A 114 7.90 0.50 -18.62
C ALA A 114 6.90 -0.39 -19.39
N GLU A 115 6.21 0.16 -20.41
CA GLU A 115 5.37 -0.66 -21.31
C GLU A 115 6.21 -1.65 -22.12
N ALA A 116 7.39 -1.23 -22.56
CA ALA A 116 8.31 -2.10 -23.28
C ALA A 116 8.79 -3.27 -22.42
N LEU A 117 9.11 -3.02 -21.14
CA LEU A 117 9.49 -4.06 -20.17
C LEU A 117 8.32 -5.00 -19.86
N SER A 118 7.09 -4.48 -19.71
CA SER A 118 5.88 -5.31 -19.59
C SER A 118 5.72 -6.24 -20.80
N CYS A 119 5.89 -5.70 -22.02
CA CYS A 119 5.81 -6.49 -23.24
C CYS A 119 6.94 -7.50 -23.37
N TYR A 120 8.14 -7.14 -22.92
CA TYR A 120 9.31 -8.03 -22.91
C TYR A 120 9.03 -9.29 -22.08
N TYR A 121 8.48 -9.09 -20.88
CA TYR A 121 8.19 -10.16 -19.93
C TYR A 121 6.93 -10.98 -20.30
N ALA A 122 5.81 -10.31 -20.54
CA ALA A 122 4.49 -10.94 -20.65
C ALA A 122 3.85 -10.89 -22.05
N GLY A 123 4.56 -10.33 -23.04
CA GLY A 123 4.06 -10.21 -24.41
C GLY A 123 2.96 -9.16 -24.62
N ASN A 124 2.61 -8.37 -23.60
CA ASN A 124 1.62 -7.29 -23.68
C ASN A 124 2.03 -6.06 -22.85
N PHE A 125 1.45 -4.90 -23.15
CA PHE A 125 1.87 -3.62 -22.56
C PHE A 125 1.30 -3.33 -21.17
N SER A 126 0.39 -4.16 -20.66
CA SER A 126 -0.34 -3.90 -19.41
C SER A 126 0.07 -4.80 -18.25
N TYR A 127 0.50 -6.03 -18.51
CA TYR A 127 0.69 -7.07 -17.48
C TYR A 127 1.77 -6.74 -16.46
N GLY A 128 2.87 -6.08 -16.85
CA GLY A 128 3.90 -5.57 -15.93
C GLY A 128 3.43 -4.39 -15.08
N PHE A 129 2.24 -3.85 -15.34
CA PHE A 129 1.55 -2.86 -14.50
C PHE A 129 0.35 -3.44 -13.75
N VAL A 130 -0.06 -4.67 -14.06
CA VAL A 130 -1.05 -5.40 -13.25
C VAL A 130 -0.31 -5.88 -12.01
N ARG A 131 -0.75 -5.42 -10.83
CA ARG A 131 -0.24 -5.94 -9.55
C ARG A 131 -0.26 -7.46 -9.59
N GLU A 132 0.90 -8.10 -9.44
CA GLU A 132 0.97 -9.55 -9.42
C GLU A 132 0.18 -10.12 -8.24
N GLY A 133 -0.63 -11.13 -8.56
CA GLY A 133 -0.89 -12.25 -7.66
C GLY A 133 -2.09 -12.11 -6.72
N LYS A 134 -2.97 -13.11 -6.79
CA LYS A 134 -3.79 -13.52 -5.65
C LYS A 134 -2.86 -13.79 -4.46
N TYR A 135 -3.21 -13.28 -3.28
CA TYR A 135 -2.46 -13.51 -2.06
C TYR A 135 -1.02 -12.91 -2.11
N GLY A 136 -0.92 -11.57 -2.20
CA GLY A 136 0.35 -10.85 -2.37
C GLY A 136 1.41 -11.07 -1.27
N ILE A 137 1.02 -11.23 -0.01
CA ILE A 137 1.96 -11.58 1.09
C ILE A 137 2.41 -13.04 0.95
N THR A 138 1.50 -13.96 0.62
CA THR A 138 1.87 -15.36 0.34
C THR A 138 2.90 -15.43 -0.79
N ARG A 139 2.67 -14.69 -1.88
CA ARG A 139 3.61 -14.60 -3.02
C ARG A 139 4.94 -13.96 -2.66
N LEU A 140 4.92 -12.90 -1.87
CA LEU A 140 6.15 -12.26 -1.39
C LEU A 140 7.00 -13.27 -0.61
N LEU A 141 6.37 -14.09 0.25
CA LEU A 141 7.06 -15.09 1.05
C LEU A 141 7.65 -16.25 0.24
N GLU A 142 7.12 -16.56 -0.94
CA GLU A 142 7.75 -17.53 -1.86
C GLU A 142 9.14 -17.07 -2.33
N ASN A 143 9.39 -15.75 -2.28
CA ASN A 143 10.64 -15.13 -2.75
C ASN A 143 11.56 -14.66 -1.60
N ILE A 144 11.16 -14.87 -0.34
CA ILE A 144 11.96 -14.52 0.84
C ILE A 144 12.44 -15.82 1.47
N GLN A 145 13.76 -15.96 1.66
CA GLN A 145 14.32 -17.09 2.36
C GLN A 145 13.93 -17.05 3.85
N GLU A 146 13.42 -18.16 4.37
CA GLU A 146 13.13 -18.33 5.79
C GLU A 146 14.44 -18.36 6.59
N ASP A 147 14.55 -17.46 7.57
CA ASP A 147 15.61 -17.46 8.57
C ASP A 147 15.05 -18.13 9.85
N THR A 148 15.35 -19.41 10.00
CA THR A 148 14.86 -20.25 11.11
C THR A 148 15.53 -19.94 12.44
N GLU A 149 16.65 -19.20 12.44
CA GLU A 149 17.37 -18.84 13.66
C GLU A 149 16.90 -17.49 14.22
N ASN A 150 16.31 -16.64 13.39
CA ASN A 150 15.76 -15.35 13.78
C ASN A 150 14.22 -15.37 13.84
N PRO A 151 13.60 -15.55 15.02
CA PRO A 151 12.15 -15.53 15.16
C PRO A 151 11.52 -14.16 14.85
N ASN A 152 12.32 -13.10 14.72
CA ASN A 152 11.88 -11.75 14.35
C ASN A 152 12.28 -11.38 12.90
N SER A 153 12.61 -12.37 12.06
CA SER A 153 12.89 -12.14 10.64
C SER A 153 11.66 -11.59 9.90
N LEU A 154 11.89 -10.97 8.74
CA LEU A 154 10.80 -10.48 7.89
C LEU A 154 9.83 -11.62 7.53
N TYR A 155 10.37 -12.80 7.21
CA TYR A 155 9.59 -14.00 6.92
C TYR A 155 8.66 -14.32 8.10
N SER A 156 9.22 -14.50 9.30
CA SER A 156 8.47 -14.83 10.52
C SER A 156 7.37 -13.82 10.84
N ARG A 157 7.67 -12.51 10.70
CA ARG A 157 6.70 -11.44 10.97
C ARG A 157 5.57 -11.39 9.95
N LEU A 158 5.82 -11.72 8.69
CA LEU A 158 4.82 -11.74 7.62
C LEU A 158 3.99 -13.03 7.60
N THR A 159 4.48 -14.13 8.16
CA THR A 159 3.80 -15.44 8.16
C THR A 159 2.38 -15.39 8.75
N ILE A 160 2.14 -14.60 9.79
CA ILE A 160 0.79 -14.48 10.38
C ILE A 160 -0.22 -13.77 9.47
N TRP A 161 0.26 -12.99 8.50
CA TRP A 161 -0.52 -12.18 7.58
C TRP A 161 -0.76 -12.87 6.22
N LYS A 162 -0.14 -14.03 5.99
CA LYS A 162 -0.32 -14.80 4.75
C LYS A 162 -1.61 -15.61 4.80
N LYS A 163 -2.05 -16.14 3.66
CA LYS A 163 -3.19 -17.05 3.53
C LYS A 163 -3.02 -18.24 4.48
N GLY A 164 -4.06 -18.49 5.28
CA GLY A 164 -4.08 -19.51 6.34
C GLY A 164 -3.41 -19.09 7.66
N GLY A 165 -2.76 -17.92 7.72
CA GLY A 165 -2.34 -17.27 8.96
C GLY A 165 -3.51 -16.58 9.67
N ILE A 166 -3.35 -16.29 10.96
CA ILE A 166 -4.39 -15.70 11.82
C ILE A 166 -4.91 -14.34 11.33
N TYR A 167 -4.09 -13.59 10.59
CA TYR A 167 -4.42 -12.30 9.98
C TYR A 167 -4.37 -12.32 8.46
N GLY A 168 -4.41 -13.53 7.85
CA GLY A 168 -4.41 -13.70 6.40
C GLY A 168 -5.56 -12.98 5.69
N TRP A 169 -6.69 -12.82 6.39
CA TRP A 169 -7.88 -12.15 5.87
C TRP A 169 -7.72 -10.63 5.68
N VAL A 170 -6.70 -10.01 6.30
CA VAL A 170 -6.56 -8.55 6.32
C VAL A 170 -6.05 -8.00 4.99
N PHE A 171 -4.90 -8.48 4.52
CA PHE A 171 -4.23 -7.95 3.32
C PHE A 171 -3.98 -9.00 2.25
N ASP A 172 -3.93 -10.28 2.62
CA ASP A 172 -3.55 -11.35 1.71
C ASP A 172 -4.78 -11.90 1.01
N ASN A 173 -5.45 -11.03 0.26
CA ASN A 173 -6.69 -11.34 -0.44
C ASN A 173 -6.42 -11.84 -1.85
N GLU A 174 -7.38 -12.58 -2.41
CA GLU A 174 -7.31 -13.06 -3.77
C GLU A 174 -7.33 -11.90 -4.79
N ASN A 175 -8.11 -10.86 -4.51
CA ASN A 175 -8.16 -9.67 -5.33
C ASN A 175 -8.16 -8.44 -4.41
N ASP A 176 -7.37 -7.42 -4.73
CA ASP A 176 -7.53 -6.09 -4.12
C ASP A 176 -8.73 -5.40 -4.79
N GLN A 177 -9.86 -5.36 -4.08
CA GLN A 177 -11.09 -4.69 -4.53
C GLN A 177 -11.18 -3.24 -4.04
N PHE A 178 -10.18 -2.78 -3.27
CA PHE A 178 -10.24 -1.47 -2.66
C PHE A 178 -9.78 -0.39 -3.66
N SER A 179 -10.72 0.44 -4.13
CA SER A 179 -10.47 1.60 -4.99
C SER A 179 -11.18 2.85 -4.45
N PHE A 180 -10.58 4.01 -4.71
CA PHE A 180 -11.15 5.33 -4.42
C PHE A 180 -11.64 6.07 -5.68
N ASP A 181 -11.69 5.39 -6.83
CA ASP A 181 -11.93 6.04 -8.12
C ASP A 181 -13.42 6.16 -8.47
N ASP A 182 -14.28 5.32 -7.89
CA ASP A 182 -15.65 5.12 -8.39
C ASP A 182 -16.73 5.93 -7.64
N ARG A 183 -16.40 6.44 -6.45
CA ARG A 183 -17.33 7.11 -5.52
C ARG A 183 -16.70 8.32 -4.85
N ILE A 184 -17.53 9.13 -4.20
CA ILE A 184 -17.11 10.32 -3.43
C ILE A 184 -17.23 10.14 -1.92
N ILE A 185 -17.95 9.10 -1.46
CA ILE A 185 -18.13 8.76 -0.05
C ILE A 185 -17.78 7.29 0.12
N TYR A 186 -16.95 7.01 1.13
CA TYR A 186 -16.50 5.68 1.50
C TYR A 186 -16.71 5.50 3.00
N GLY A 187 -17.28 4.37 3.39
CA GLY A 187 -17.46 3.99 4.79
C GLY A 187 -16.66 2.73 5.08
N PHE A 188 -15.94 2.73 6.20
CA PHE A 188 -15.20 1.58 6.70
C PHE A 188 -15.83 1.13 8.01
N ASP A 189 -16.30 -0.11 8.05
CA ASP A 189 -16.73 -0.71 9.31
C ASP A 189 -15.48 -1.13 10.09
N GLY A 190 -15.19 -0.40 11.16
CA GLY A 190 -14.05 -0.65 12.03
C GLY A 190 -14.35 -1.62 13.17
N THR A 191 -15.58 -2.09 13.35
CA THR A 191 -16.03 -2.73 14.60
C THR A 191 -15.14 -3.90 15.02
N GLU A 192 -14.85 -4.83 14.11
CA GLU A 192 -14.00 -6.00 14.39
C GLU A 192 -12.50 -5.69 14.35
N ILE A 193 -12.12 -4.56 13.75
CA ILE A 193 -10.74 -4.15 13.52
C ILE A 193 -10.19 -3.38 14.72
N LEU A 194 -11.00 -2.48 15.28
CA LEU A 194 -10.58 -1.51 16.29
C LEU A 194 -10.22 -2.15 17.64
N ASP A 195 -10.70 -3.36 17.90
CA ASP A 195 -10.43 -4.08 19.15
C ASP A 195 -9.20 -5.00 19.06
N ASN A 196 -8.57 -5.12 17.88
CA ASN A 196 -7.37 -5.93 17.69
C ASN A 196 -6.13 -5.05 17.46
N ALA A 197 -5.28 -4.94 18.48
CA ALA A 197 -4.07 -4.10 18.46
C ALA A 197 -3.08 -4.42 17.33
N ALA A 198 -2.99 -5.68 16.88
CA ALA A 198 -2.11 -6.04 15.76
C ALA A 198 -2.71 -5.58 14.43
N VAL A 199 -4.01 -5.79 14.24
CA VAL A 199 -4.73 -5.49 13.00
C VAL A 199 -4.97 -3.99 12.83
N ILE A 200 -5.40 -3.29 13.88
CA ILE A 200 -5.71 -1.86 13.83
C ILE A 200 -4.50 -1.05 13.33
N ASN A 201 -3.29 -1.36 13.81
CA ASN A 201 -2.08 -0.64 13.40
C ASN A 201 -1.81 -0.77 11.91
N ALA A 202 -1.94 -1.99 11.39
CA ALA A 202 -1.66 -2.27 9.99
C ALA A 202 -2.75 -1.68 9.07
N ILE A 203 -4.03 -1.86 9.42
CA ILE A 203 -5.15 -1.31 8.66
C ILE A 203 -5.14 0.21 8.69
N ALA A 204 -4.94 0.82 9.86
CA ALA A 204 -4.86 2.25 9.99
C ALA A 204 -3.75 2.83 9.11
N TYR A 205 -2.55 2.24 9.14
CA TYR A 205 -1.46 2.65 8.25
C TYR A 205 -1.84 2.56 6.77
N TYR A 206 -2.43 1.45 6.34
CA TYR A 206 -2.83 1.25 4.95
C TYR A 206 -3.92 2.22 4.50
N LEU A 207 -4.98 2.39 5.29
CA LEU A 207 -6.07 3.31 4.98
C LEU A 207 -5.54 4.74 4.88
N LEU A 208 -4.66 5.15 5.80
CA LEU A 208 -4.01 6.46 5.75
C LEU A 208 -3.20 6.66 4.48
N TYR A 209 -2.36 5.68 4.11
CA TYR A 209 -1.61 5.72 2.86
C TYR A 209 -2.53 5.91 1.65
N ARG A 210 -3.61 5.13 1.57
CA ARG A 210 -4.57 5.18 0.45
C ARG A 210 -5.33 6.50 0.42
N VAL A 211 -5.77 7.02 1.57
CA VAL A 211 -6.43 8.33 1.68
C VAL A 211 -5.49 9.44 1.23
N GLN A 212 -4.21 9.40 1.62
CA GLN A 212 -3.23 10.40 1.20
C GLN A 212 -3.04 10.46 -0.33
N GLN A 213 -3.14 9.33 -1.03
CA GLN A 213 -3.06 9.30 -2.50
C GLN A 213 -4.22 10.02 -3.19
N THR A 214 -5.36 10.20 -2.50
CA THR A 214 -6.53 10.90 -3.03
C THR A 214 -6.50 12.42 -2.77
N LEU A 215 -5.47 12.93 -2.09
CA LEU A 215 -5.31 14.36 -1.79
C LEU A 215 -4.80 15.12 -3.03
N ASP A 216 -5.68 15.26 -4.01
CA ASP A 216 -5.44 15.95 -5.30
C ASP A 216 -5.89 17.43 -5.29
N GLY A 217 -6.21 17.97 -4.10
CA GLY A 217 -6.71 19.33 -3.91
C GLY A 217 -8.24 19.43 -3.77
N ARG A 218 -8.99 18.37 -4.11
CA ARG A 218 -10.42 18.28 -3.79
C ARG A 218 -10.64 18.33 -2.28
N ARG A 219 -11.83 18.80 -1.87
CA ARG A 219 -12.18 18.86 -0.45
C ARG A 219 -12.35 17.46 0.11
N MET A 220 -11.58 17.16 1.15
CA MET A 220 -11.66 15.89 1.87
C MET A 220 -12.25 16.09 3.26
N VAL A 221 -13.24 15.27 3.61
CA VAL A 221 -13.79 15.20 4.97
C VAL A 221 -13.58 13.79 5.48
N VAL A 222 -12.88 13.65 6.60
CA VAL A 222 -12.62 12.35 7.23
C VAL A 222 -13.38 12.30 8.55
N PHE A 223 -14.42 11.47 8.62
CA PHE A 223 -15.12 11.16 9.86
C PHE A 223 -14.42 9.98 10.53
N LEU A 224 -14.10 10.14 11.81
CA LEU A 224 -13.45 9.08 12.61
C LEU A 224 -14.33 8.79 13.81
N ASP A 225 -15.16 7.77 13.69
CA ASP A 225 -15.92 7.25 14.82
C ASP A 225 -15.03 6.47 15.76
N GLU A 226 -15.38 6.44 17.05
CA GLU A 226 -14.58 5.86 18.13
C GLU A 226 -13.10 6.31 18.09
N PHE A 227 -12.89 7.62 17.88
CA PHE A 227 -11.57 8.21 17.60
C PHE A 227 -10.47 7.80 18.58
N TRP A 228 -10.81 7.63 19.87
CA TRP A 228 -9.85 7.21 20.90
C TRP A 228 -9.25 5.82 20.64
N LYS A 229 -9.98 4.89 20.00
CA LYS A 229 -9.45 3.57 19.63
C LYS A 229 -8.37 3.69 18.57
N TRP A 230 -8.57 4.56 17.58
CA TRP A 230 -7.58 4.81 16.53
C TRP A 230 -6.27 5.38 17.08
N LEU A 231 -6.33 6.20 18.13
CA LEU A 231 -5.15 6.79 18.78
C LEU A 231 -4.27 5.77 19.52
N GLN A 232 -4.77 4.56 19.77
CA GLN A 232 -3.95 3.50 20.34
C GLN A 232 -2.83 3.07 19.39
N GLY A 233 -3.06 3.19 18.09
CA GLY A 233 -2.06 2.86 17.07
C GLY A 233 -1.06 3.98 16.84
N GLU A 234 0.23 3.65 16.97
CA GLU A 234 1.34 4.62 16.87
C GLU A 234 1.34 5.38 15.54
N SER A 235 1.27 4.67 14.42
CA SER A 235 1.27 5.32 13.09
C SER A 235 0.07 6.22 12.87
N PHE A 236 -1.11 5.85 13.39
CA PHE A 236 -2.30 6.68 13.25
C PHE A 236 -2.25 7.90 14.17
N ARG A 237 -1.68 7.74 15.36
CA ARG A 237 -1.46 8.82 16.31
C ARG A 237 -0.51 9.87 15.75
N GLU A 238 0.62 9.44 15.17
CA GLU A 238 1.56 10.32 14.47
C GLU A 238 0.89 11.03 13.30
N PHE A 239 0.18 10.29 12.44
CA PHE A 239 -0.57 10.87 11.33
C PHE A 239 -1.58 11.92 11.81
N THR A 240 -2.30 11.62 12.89
CA THR A 240 -3.27 12.55 13.47
C THR A 240 -2.56 13.82 13.93
N PHE A 241 -1.48 13.69 14.67
CA PHE A 241 -0.71 14.83 15.18
C PHE A 241 -0.20 15.74 14.06
N ASP A 242 0.30 15.17 12.97
CA ASP A 242 0.74 15.93 11.78
C ASP A 242 -0.45 16.48 10.98
N GLY A 243 -1.52 15.69 10.88
CA GLY A 243 -2.76 16.01 10.20
C GLY A 243 -3.46 17.23 10.81
N LEU A 244 -3.48 17.35 12.14
CA LEU A 244 -4.01 18.52 12.85
C LEU A 244 -3.42 19.84 12.32
N LYS A 245 -2.15 19.84 11.89
CA LYS A 245 -1.44 21.03 11.40
C LYS A 245 -1.54 21.22 9.89
N THR A 246 -1.71 20.13 9.13
CA THR A 246 -1.49 20.12 7.69
C THR A 246 -2.76 19.90 6.86
N MET A 247 -3.80 19.25 7.40
CA MET A 247 -5.03 18.91 6.66
C MET A 247 -5.71 20.15 6.07
N ARG A 248 -5.74 21.26 6.82
CA ARG A 248 -6.29 22.54 6.34
C ARG A 248 -5.59 23.05 5.07
N LYS A 249 -4.27 22.87 4.97
CA LYS A 249 -3.49 23.27 3.78
C LYS A 249 -3.84 22.42 2.55
N LYS A 250 -4.33 21.21 2.77
CA LYS A 250 -4.75 20.27 1.73
C LYS A 250 -6.26 20.35 1.42
N ASN A 251 -6.93 21.45 1.79
CA ASN A 251 -8.37 21.64 1.64
C ASN A 251 -9.21 20.55 2.33
N GLY A 252 -8.68 19.93 3.39
CA GLY A 252 -9.35 18.89 4.14
C GLY A 252 -9.51 19.21 5.63
N PHE A 253 -10.41 18.48 6.28
CA PHE A 253 -10.54 18.49 7.74
C PHE A 253 -10.98 17.13 8.26
N VAL A 254 -10.71 16.89 9.54
CA VAL A 254 -11.04 15.67 10.25
C VAL A 254 -12.15 15.98 11.25
N VAL A 255 -13.12 15.08 11.36
CA VAL A 255 -14.22 15.13 12.32
C VAL A 255 -14.07 13.94 13.25
N PRO A 256 -13.29 14.07 14.34
CA PRO A 256 -13.19 13.04 15.36
C PRO A 256 -14.49 12.96 16.17
N ILE A 257 -14.99 11.74 16.38
CA ILE A 257 -16.20 11.45 17.14
C ILE A 257 -15.81 10.45 18.24
N THR A 258 -16.23 10.71 19.47
CA THR A 258 -15.97 9.81 20.60
C THR A 258 -17.10 9.90 21.62
N GLN A 259 -17.49 8.74 22.15
CA GLN A 259 -18.37 8.64 23.31
C GLN A 259 -17.59 8.68 24.63
N SER A 260 -16.26 8.54 24.59
CA SER A 260 -15.39 8.54 25.78
C SER A 260 -14.37 9.67 25.73
N PRO A 261 -14.74 10.87 26.22
CA PRO A 261 -13.79 11.97 26.41
C PRO A 261 -12.61 11.60 27.31
N SER A 262 -12.86 10.80 28.35
CA SER A 262 -11.83 10.35 29.30
C SER A 262 -10.77 9.48 28.63
N GLU A 263 -11.15 8.56 27.74
CA GLU A 263 -10.16 7.75 26.99
C GLU A 263 -9.34 8.61 26.02
N LEU A 264 -9.97 9.62 25.40
CA LEU A 264 -9.25 10.59 24.57
C LEU A 264 -8.19 11.35 25.39
N LEU A 265 -8.51 11.76 26.63
CA LEU A 265 -7.59 12.49 27.51
C LEU A 265 -6.37 11.67 27.95
N LYS A 266 -6.40 10.34 27.86
CA LYS A 266 -5.24 9.48 28.16
C LYS A 266 -4.18 9.50 27.05
N SER A 267 -4.51 9.98 25.86
CA SER A 267 -3.56 10.08 24.75
C SER A 267 -2.50 11.16 25.04
N ASP A 268 -1.24 10.86 24.73
CA ASP A 268 -0.11 11.79 24.75
C ASP A 268 -0.30 13.01 23.83
N ILE A 269 -1.13 12.90 22.79
CA ILE A 269 -1.47 14.00 21.88
C ILE A 269 -2.80 14.69 22.20
N ALA A 270 -3.49 14.32 23.30
CA ALA A 270 -4.81 14.85 23.66
C ALA A 270 -4.83 16.38 23.73
N ARG A 271 -3.80 16.97 24.36
CA ARG A 271 -3.67 18.44 24.46
C ARG A 271 -3.59 19.10 23.09
N ALA A 272 -2.80 18.53 22.17
CA ALA A 272 -2.66 19.07 20.82
C ALA A 272 -3.97 18.96 20.05
N ILE A 273 -4.71 17.85 20.19
CA ILE A 273 -6.05 17.70 19.59
C ILE A 273 -6.98 18.81 20.10
N ILE A 274 -7.09 18.97 21.42
CA ILE A 274 -8.01 19.95 22.02
C ILE A 274 -7.66 21.39 21.62
N GLU A 275 -6.37 21.73 21.55
CA GLU A 275 -5.92 23.09 21.18
C GLU A 275 -6.11 23.40 19.69
N GLN A 276 -6.05 22.39 18.80
CA GLN A 276 -6.16 22.58 17.35
C GLN A 276 -7.60 22.43 16.82
N VAL A 277 -8.49 21.79 17.57
CA VAL A 277 -9.90 21.64 17.19
C VAL A 277 -10.62 22.98 17.35
N GLU A 278 -11.04 23.54 16.22
CA GLU A 278 -11.74 24.84 16.15
C GLU A 278 -13.24 24.74 16.45
N THR A 279 -13.85 23.56 16.36
CA THR A 279 -15.29 23.42 16.55
C THR A 279 -15.57 22.15 17.32
N PHE A 280 -16.19 22.32 18.48
CA PHE A 280 -16.71 21.23 19.30
C PHE A 280 -18.22 21.17 19.17
N ILE A 281 -18.73 19.95 18.98
CA ILE A 281 -20.16 19.64 18.99
C ILE A 281 -20.38 18.72 20.19
N TYR A 282 -21.06 19.23 21.21
CA TYR A 282 -21.40 18.44 22.40
C TYR A 282 -22.86 18.01 22.31
N LEU A 283 -23.06 16.69 22.28
CA LEU A 283 -24.35 16.06 22.47
C LEU A 283 -24.75 16.08 23.97
N PRO A 284 -26.03 15.86 24.30
CA PRO A 284 -26.46 15.69 25.69
C PRO A 284 -25.62 14.62 26.39
N ASN A 285 -25.10 14.95 27.57
CA ASN A 285 -24.35 14.02 28.40
C ASN A 285 -24.60 14.31 29.87
N SER A 286 -25.64 13.68 30.43
CA SER A 286 -25.99 13.77 31.86
C SER A 286 -24.92 13.20 32.80
N LYS A 287 -23.98 12.42 32.26
CA LYS A 287 -22.87 11.79 33.01
C LYS A 287 -21.54 12.50 32.79
N ALA A 288 -21.52 13.70 32.20
CA ALA A 288 -20.29 14.43 31.90
C ALA A 288 -19.49 14.71 33.19
N ASP A 289 -18.19 14.39 33.17
CA ASP A 289 -17.31 14.75 34.26
C ASP A 289 -16.99 16.25 34.21
N ARG A 290 -17.27 16.94 35.30
CA ARG A 290 -17.14 18.39 35.40
C ARG A 290 -15.69 18.86 35.23
N ASN A 291 -14.74 18.14 35.81
CA ASN A 291 -13.33 18.51 35.75
C ASN A 291 -12.80 18.31 34.32
N GLU A 292 -13.11 17.19 33.68
CA GLU A 292 -12.74 16.90 32.29
C GLU A 292 -13.27 17.98 31.33
N TYR A 293 -14.57 18.25 31.38
CA TYR A 293 -15.20 19.18 30.45
C TYR A 293 -14.70 20.62 30.64
N ILE A 294 -14.64 21.10 31.89
CA ILE A 294 -14.28 22.49 32.16
C ILE A 294 -12.78 22.72 32.02
N ASN A 295 -11.95 21.90 32.67
CA ASN A 295 -10.51 22.17 32.75
C ASN A 295 -9.74 21.65 31.53
N HIS A 296 -10.20 20.58 30.89
CA HIS A 296 -9.52 20.04 29.72
C HIS A 296 -10.16 20.52 28.42
N PHE A 297 -11.47 20.35 28.25
CA PHE A 297 -12.17 20.74 27.03
C PHE A 297 -12.59 22.23 26.98
N ARG A 298 -12.24 23.03 28.01
CA ARG A 298 -12.51 24.48 28.08
C ARG A 298 -13.99 24.83 27.92
N VAL A 299 -14.86 23.96 28.44
CA VAL A 299 -16.29 24.21 28.57
C VAL A 299 -16.50 25.16 29.75
N SER A 300 -17.27 26.23 29.56
CA SER A 300 -17.65 27.13 30.65
C SER A 300 -18.74 26.51 31.51
N GLU A 301 -18.93 27.03 32.72
CA GLU A 301 -19.97 26.57 33.64
C GLU A 301 -21.37 26.52 33.00
N LYS A 302 -21.76 27.59 32.30
CA LYS A 302 -23.06 27.66 31.61
C LYS A 302 -23.18 26.65 30.48
N GLU A 303 -22.09 26.39 29.76
CA GLU A 303 -22.07 25.39 28.69
C GLU A 303 -22.18 23.97 29.26
N PHE A 304 -21.53 23.72 30.41
CA PHE A 304 -21.60 22.45 31.11
C PHE A 304 -23.02 22.17 31.63
N ASP A 305 -23.67 23.17 32.23
CA ASP A 305 -25.07 23.08 32.67
C ASP A 305 -26.01 22.76 31.50
N LEU A 306 -25.75 23.32 30.31
CA LEU A 306 -26.51 23.00 29.10
C LEU A 306 -26.25 21.56 28.63
N ILE A 307 -25.00 21.13 28.55
CA ILE A 307 -24.64 19.77 28.09
C ILE A 307 -25.26 18.70 28.99
N THR A 308 -25.25 18.93 30.30
CA THR A 308 -25.79 17.99 31.29
C THR A 308 -27.30 18.07 31.46
N GLY A 309 -27.91 19.23 31.19
CA GLY A 309 -29.34 19.48 31.35
C GLY A 309 -30.21 19.23 30.11
N LEU A 310 -29.61 19.04 28.93
CA LEU A 310 -30.34 18.65 27.72
C LEU A 310 -30.86 17.21 27.81
N GLU A 311 -32.07 16.96 27.34
CA GLU A 311 -32.62 15.59 27.22
C GLU A 311 -31.99 14.86 26.03
N ASP A 312 -31.71 13.57 26.18
CA ASP A 312 -31.04 12.74 25.16
C ASP A 312 -31.84 12.66 23.84
N ASP A 313 -33.17 12.71 23.90
CA ASP A 313 -34.07 12.66 22.73
C ASP A 313 -34.47 14.05 22.19
N SER A 314 -33.97 15.12 22.80
CA SER A 314 -34.26 16.52 22.40
C SER A 314 -33.83 16.85 20.98
N ARG A 315 -32.90 16.05 20.42
CA ARG A 315 -32.19 16.30 19.15
C ARG A 315 -31.45 17.64 19.18
N MET A 316 -31.11 18.15 20.35
CA MET A 316 -30.34 19.39 20.50
C MET A 316 -28.88 19.07 20.82
N PHE A 317 -27.99 19.98 20.43
CA PHE A 317 -26.57 19.91 20.74
C PHE A 317 -25.99 21.31 20.89
N LEU A 318 -24.92 21.41 21.67
CA LEU A 318 -24.14 22.63 21.83
C LEU A 318 -23.06 22.68 20.75
N VAL A 319 -23.03 23.76 19.97
CA VAL A 319 -21.90 24.07 19.09
C VAL A 319 -21.05 25.14 19.74
N LYS A 320 -19.80 24.82 20.03
CA LYS A 320 -18.78 25.73 20.53
C LYS A 320 -17.73 25.93 19.45
N LYS A 321 -17.57 27.15 18.96
CA LYS A 321 -16.50 27.50 18.02
C LYS A 321 -15.32 28.13 18.77
N GLY A 322 -14.12 28.02 18.17
CA GLY A 322 -12.94 28.79 18.55
C GLY A 322 -13.19 30.30 18.49
N ASN A 323 -12.22 31.10 18.94
CA ASN A 323 -12.38 32.56 19.07
C ASN A 323 -12.69 33.26 17.74
N GLU A 324 -13.98 33.41 17.41
CA GLU A 324 -14.45 34.46 16.51
C GLU A 324 -14.47 35.77 17.33
N ASN A 325 -13.77 36.80 16.84
CA ASN A 325 -13.78 38.17 17.39
C ASN A 325 -15.11 38.91 17.10
N ASP A 326 -16.25 38.21 17.07
CA ASP A 326 -17.56 38.84 16.82
C ASP A 326 -18.34 38.95 18.15
N ASN A 327 -18.96 40.10 18.39
CA ASN A 327 -19.71 40.45 19.61
C ASN A 327 -21.02 39.64 19.79
N ARG A 328 -21.16 38.52 19.08
CA ARG A 328 -22.27 37.56 19.13
C ARG A 328 -21.66 36.24 19.59
N GLY A 329 -21.79 35.91 20.87
CA GLY A 329 -21.04 34.84 21.54
C GLY A 329 -20.76 33.58 20.71
N ASN A 330 -19.57 33.00 20.91
CA ASN A 330 -19.00 31.90 20.10
C ASN A 330 -19.65 30.52 20.31
N THR A 331 -20.78 30.49 21.02
CA THR A 331 -21.48 29.28 21.42
C THR A 331 -22.97 29.41 21.16
N GLY A 332 -23.57 28.38 20.58
CA GLY A 332 -25.02 28.33 20.35
C GLY A 332 -25.59 26.92 20.41
N ILE A 333 -26.83 26.82 20.88
CA ILE A 333 -27.61 25.58 20.83
C ILE A 333 -28.19 25.42 19.43
N LYS A 334 -28.02 24.24 18.84
CA LYS A 334 -28.59 23.87 17.54
C LYS A 334 -29.50 22.66 17.70
N LYS A 335 -30.48 22.54 16.81
CA LYS A 335 -31.39 21.39 16.74
C LYS A 335 -31.07 20.60 15.47
N CYS A 336 -30.89 19.29 15.62
CA CYS A 336 -30.69 18.36 14.51
C CYS A 336 -31.97 18.32 13.67
N LEU A 337 -31.86 18.66 12.39
CA LEU A 337 -32.96 18.60 11.44
C LEU A 337 -33.23 17.12 11.11
N LYS A 338 -34.51 16.72 11.13
CA LYS A 338 -34.92 15.44 10.56
C LYS A 338 -34.59 15.48 9.07
N VAL A 339 -33.63 14.67 8.63
CA VAL A 339 -33.53 14.28 7.22
C VAL A 339 -34.67 13.28 7.02
N VAL A 340 -35.73 13.72 6.34
CA VAL A 340 -36.90 12.89 6.00
C VAL A 340 -36.58 12.12 4.73
#